data_AF-A0AAV7W1F1-F1
#
_entry.id   AF-A0AAV7W1F1-F1
#
_cell.length_a   1.000
_cell.length_b   1.000
_cell.length_c   1.000
_cell.angle_alpha   90.00
_cell.angle_beta   90.00
_cell.angle_gamma   90.00
#
_symmetry.space_group_name_H-M   'P 1'
#
loop_
_entity.id
_entity.type
_entity.pdbx_description
1 polymer ?
#
loop_
_entity_poly.entity_id
_entity_poly.type
_entity_poly.pdbx_seq_one_letter_code
_entity_poly.pdbx_strand_id
1 'polypeptide(L)'
;MPDIHFPKRLFYGEWVEGKRTQGGQKKHFEDTLKVSLKSFDIDPDSWEILEKGCPAWRSCINKGTTSYEQSRIEETQKKCELRKFIPNSLSTNPADYLYPICVTAS
;
A
#
# COMPACT_ATOMS: atom_id res chain seq x y z
N MET A 1 20.51 27.11 14.41
CA MET A 1 19.62 27.46 13.28
C MET A 1 18.52 26.42 13.24
N PRO A 2 17.23 26.78 13.11
CA PRO A 2 16.20 25.77 12.92
C PRO A 2 16.41 25.09 11.56
N ASP A 3 16.45 23.75 11.55
CA ASP A 3 16.61 22.94 10.34
C ASP A 3 15.29 22.93 9.54
N ILE A 4 15.03 24.02 8.80
CA ILE A 4 13.87 24.16 7.90
C ILE A 4 14.16 23.51 6.54
N HIS A 5 14.91 22.39 6.52
CA HIS A 5 15.28 21.75 5.25
C HIS A 5 14.08 20.98 4.70
N PHE A 6 13.45 21.56 3.68
CA PHE A 6 12.32 21.02 2.92
C PHE A 6 12.46 19.52 2.55
N PRO A 7 13.63 19.01 2.12
CA PRO A 7 13.79 17.60 1.78
C PRO A 7 13.52 16.67 2.97
N LYS A 8 13.96 17.04 4.17
CA LYS A 8 13.76 16.25 5.40
C LYS A 8 12.27 16.18 5.75
N ARG A 9 11.53 17.27 5.62
CA ARG A 9 10.08 17.25 5.87
C ARG A 9 9.31 16.33 4.92
N LEU A 10 9.72 16.31 3.65
CA LEU A 10 9.12 15.46 2.62
C LEU A 10 9.44 13.97 2.86
N PHE A 11 10.72 13.63 3.03
CA PHE A 11 11.16 12.24 3.22
C PHE A 11 10.65 11.61 4.51
N TYR A 12 10.42 12.42 5.55
CA TYR A 12 9.97 11.98 6.87
C TYR A 12 8.45 12.14 7.05
N GLY A 13 7.70 12.43 5.97
CA GLY A 13 6.23 12.45 5.99
C GLY A 13 5.64 13.42 7.02
N GLU A 14 6.38 14.48 7.36
CA GLU A 14 6.02 15.48 8.38
C GLU A 14 4.84 16.37 7.94
N TRP A 15 4.53 16.42 6.65
CA TRP A 15 3.51 17.28 6.06
C TRP A 15 2.10 16.70 5.99
N VAL A 16 1.88 15.44 6.37
CA VAL A 16 0.52 14.87 6.37
C VAL A 16 -0.19 15.28 7.65
N GLU A 17 -1.04 16.31 7.54
CA GLU A 17 -1.97 16.77 8.58
C GLU A 17 -3.11 15.76 8.74
N GLY A 18 -2.85 14.66 9.47
CA GLY A 18 -3.86 13.65 9.79
C GLY A 18 -3.55 13.01 11.14
N LYS A 19 -4.59 12.74 11.93
CA LYS A 19 -4.46 12.05 13.23
C LYS A 19 -4.04 10.60 12.97
N ARG A 20 -2.77 10.28 13.23
CA ARG A 20 -2.18 8.95 13.00
C ARG A 20 -2.34 8.04 14.22
N THR A 21 -2.29 6.73 13.98
CA THR A 21 -2.18 5.70 15.03
C THR A 21 -0.93 5.96 15.86
N GLN A 22 -1.09 6.04 17.19
CA GLN A 22 0.04 6.25 18.10
C GLN A 22 0.83 4.95 18.26
N GLY A 23 2.17 5.03 18.23
CA GLY A 23 3.05 3.94 18.67
C GLY A 23 4.09 3.40 17.69
N GLY A 24 4.34 4.02 16.53
CA GLY A 24 5.34 3.53 15.56
C GLY A 24 6.25 4.62 14.97
N GLN A 25 7.47 4.24 14.60
CA GLN A 25 8.37 5.10 13.81
C GLN A 25 7.73 5.40 12.44
N LYS A 26 7.97 6.61 11.92
CA LYS A 26 7.50 6.97 10.58
C LYS A 26 8.20 6.10 9.54
N LYS A 27 7.41 5.43 8.69
CA LYS A 27 7.92 4.69 7.54
C LYS A 27 8.65 5.66 6.60
N HIS A 28 9.85 5.30 6.15
CA HIS A 28 10.59 6.15 5.21
C HIS A 28 9.87 6.19 3.86
N PHE A 29 10.00 7.32 3.15
CA PHE A 29 9.45 7.45 1.80
C PHE A 29 9.97 6.35 0.85
N GLU A 30 11.25 6.03 0.96
CA GLU A 30 11.89 4.95 0.19
C GLU A 30 11.22 3.59 0.43
N ASP A 31 10.89 3.25 1.68
CA ASP A 31 10.20 2.00 1.99
C ASP A 31 8.79 1.97 1.40
N THR A 32 8.17 3.14 1.24
CA THR A 32 6.85 3.26 0.60
C THR A 32 6.98 3.06 -0.90
N LEU A 33 8.00 3.66 -1.53
CA LEU A 33 8.33 3.45 -2.94
C LEU A 33 8.64 1.98 -3.25
N LYS A 34 9.47 1.32 -2.43
CA LYS A 34 9.80 -0.12 -2.59
C LYS A 34 8.56 -1.01 -2.56
N VAL A 35 7.58 -0.70 -1.72
CA VAL A 35 6.31 -1.44 -1.69
C VAL A 35 5.50 -1.19 -2.97
N SER A 36 5.41 0.05 -3.45
CA SER A 36 4.70 0.35 -4.71
C SER A 36 5.36 -0.27 -5.94
N LEU A 37 6.70 -0.32 -5.99
CA LEU A 37 7.43 -0.95 -7.08
C LEU A 37 7.15 -2.46 -7.14
N LYS A 38 7.16 -3.12 -5.97
CA LYS A 38 6.76 -4.54 -5.86
C LYS A 38 5.33 -4.79 -6.33
N SER A 39 4.39 -3.88 -6.07
CA SER A 39 3.01 -4.02 -6.57
C SER A 39 2.87 -3.81 -8.08
N PHE A 40 3.88 -3.21 -8.73
CA PHE A 40 3.96 -3.03 -10.17
C PHE A 40 4.78 -4.11 -10.87
N ASP A 41 5.19 -5.17 -10.14
CA ASP A 41 6.10 -6.21 -10.61
C ASP A 41 7.46 -5.65 -11.09
N ILE A 42 7.94 -4.59 -10.45
CA ILE A 42 9.25 -3.97 -10.72
C ILE A 42 10.20 -4.31 -9.57
N ASP A 43 11.35 -4.89 -9.91
CA ASP A 43 12.37 -5.23 -8.92
C ASP A 43 12.98 -3.95 -8.30
N PRO A 44 12.91 -3.79 -6.97
CA PRO A 44 13.38 -2.58 -6.29
C PRO A 44 14.91 -2.46 -6.22
N ASP A 45 15.66 -3.46 -6.69
CA ASP A 45 17.12 -3.43 -6.77
C ASP A 45 17.61 -3.09 -8.20
N SER A 46 16.77 -3.27 -9.22
CA SER A 46 17.11 -3.01 -10.63
C SER A 46 16.62 -1.66 -11.15
N TRP A 47 15.83 -0.91 -10.36
CA TRP A 47 15.21 0.35 -10.77
C TRP A 47 16.22 1.47 -11.10
N GLU A 48 17.34 1.58 -10.38
CA GLU A 48 18.41 2.56 -10.68
C GLU A 48 19.08 2.29 -12.03
N ILE A 49 19.13 1.02 -12.44
CA ILE A 49 19.67 0.61 -13.74
C ILE A 49 18.68 0.99 -14.85
N LEU A 50 17.37 0.87 -14.56
CA LEU A 50 16.28 1.21 -15.48
C LEU A 50 16.16 2.73 -15.70
N GLU A 51 16.55 3.55 -14.72
CA GLU A 51 16.52 5.03 -14.78
C GLU A 51 17.41 5.59 -15.90
N LYS A 52 18.57 4.95 -16.17
CA LYS A 52 19.52 5.37 -17.22
C LYS A 52 18.89 5.43 -18.62
N GLY A 53 17.80 4.70 -18.83
CA GLY A 53 16.97 4.73 -20.03
C GLY A 53 15.59 5.33 -19.74
N CYS A 54 15.53 6.64 -19.51
CA CYS A 54 14.31 7.41 -19.20
C CYS A 54 13.02 7.00 -19.97
N PRO A 55 13.05 6.59 -21.26
CA PRO A 55 11.85 6.07 -21.96
C PRO A 55 11.40 4.68 -21.49
N ALA A 56 12.34 3.76 -21.26
CA ALA A 56 12.04 2.40 -20.80
C ALA A 56 11.44 2.40 -19.39
N TRP A 57 11.96 3.29 -18.52
CA TRP A 57 11.42 3.53 -17.19
C TRP A 57 9.94 3.94 -17.22
N ARG A 58 9.60 4.98 -18.01
CA ARG A 58 8.22 5.45 -18.14
C ARG A 58 7.29 4.36 -18.68
N SER A 59 7.75 3.59 -19.66
CA SER A 59 6.97 2.50 -20.23
C SER A 59 6.69 1.39 -19.19
N CYS A 60 7.70 1.00 -18.42
CA CYS A 60 7.59 0.00 -17.37
C CYS A 60 6.63 0.43 -16.26
N ILE A 61 6.76 1.67 -15.77
CA ILE A 61 5.82 2.24 -14.79
C ILE A 61 4.40 2.25 -15.35
N ASN A 62 4.20 2.75 -16.57
CA ASN A 62 2.85 2.89 -17.12
C ASN A 62 2.18 1.51 -17.27
N LYS A 63 2.94 0.51 -17.71
CA LYS A 63 2.50 -0.88 -17.78
C LYS A 63 2.12 -1.42 -16.38
N GLY A 64 3.02 -1.31 -15.41
CA GLY A 64 2.78 -1.79 -14.04
C GLY A 64 1.62 -1.07 -13.33
N THR A 65 1.45 0.23 -13.62
CA THR A 65 0.33 1.02 -13.09
C THR A 65 -0.99 0.55 -13.69
N THR A 66 -1.02 0.31 -15.00
CA THR A 66 -2.23 -0.16 -15.69
C THR A 66 -2.65 -1.54 -15.19
N SER A 67 -1.70 -2.48 -15.04
CA SER A 67 -2.01 -3.81 -14.50
C SER A 67 -2.50 -3.75 -13.06
N TYR A 68 -1.84 -2.96 -12.22
CA TYR A 68 -2.23 -2.79 -10.82
C TYR A 68 -3.64 -2.21 -10.67
N GLU A 69 -3.97 -1.15 -11.43
CA GLU A 69 -5.32 -0.56 -11.41
C GLU A 69 -6.37 -1.57 -11.89
N GLN A 70 -6.05 -2.36 -12.91
CA GLN A 70 -6.95 -3.38 -13.41
C GLN A 70 -7.23 -4.48 -12.37
N SER A 71 -6.19 -5.03 -11.73
CA SER A 71 -6.36 -6.00 -10.64
C SER A 71 -7.13 -5.41 -9.46
N ARG A 72 -6.88 -4.14 -9.12
CA ARG A 72 -7.61 -3.44 -8.04
C ARG A 72 -9.08 -3.31 -8.38
N ILE A 73 -9.43 -2.96 -9.63
CA ILE A 73 -10.82 -2.88 -10.08
C ILE A 73 -11.48 -4.26 -10.02
N GLU A 74 -10.83 -5.30 -10.54
CA GLU A 74 -11.33 -6.67 -10.51
C GLU A 74 -11.60 -7.16 -9.08
N GLU A 75 -10.69 -6.89 -8.14
CA GLU A 75 -10.92 -7.21 -6.73
C GLU A 75 -12.14 -6.49 -6.15
N THR A 76 -12.32 -5.20 -6.47
CA THR A 76 -13.47 -4.44 -6.00
C THR A 76 -14.77 -4.97 -6.60
N GLN A 77 -14.77 -5.34 -7.88
CA GLN A 77 -15.91 -5.95 -8.56
C GLN A 77 -16.26 -7.30 -7.94
N LYS A 78 -15.28 -8.18 -7.72
CA LYS A 78 -15.46 -9.46 -7.04
C LYS A 78 -16.05 -9.28 -5.64
N LYS A 79 -15.56 -8.32 -4.86
CA LYS A 79 -16.13 -7.99 -3.54
C LYS A 79 -17.58 -7.50 -3.65
N CYS A 80 -17.89 -6.67 -4.65
CA CYS A 80 -19.25 -6.20 -4.91
C CYS A 80 -20.20 -7.34 -5.33
N GLU A 81 -19.75 -8.27 -6.17
CA GLU A 81 -20.51 -9.44 -6.59
C GLU A 81 -20.81 -10.36 -5.40
N LEU A 82 -19.81 -10.65 -4.56
CA LEU A 82 -20.01 -11.42 -3.32
C LEU A 82 -21.09 -10.79 -2.43
N ARG A 83 -21.14 -9.46 -2.32
CA ARG A 83 -22.20 -8.76 -1.58
C ARG A 83 -23.60 -8.92 -2.20
N LYS A 84 -23.71 -9.03 -3.54
CA LYS A 84 -24.99 -9.26 -4.22
C LYS A 84 -25.57 -10.64 -3.92
N PHE A 85 -24.72 -11.64 -3.68
CA PHE A 85 -25.13 -13.02 -3.38
C PHE A 85 -25.36 -13.29 -1.89
N ILE A 86 -24.99 -12.37 -1.00
CA ILE A 86 -25.36 -12.45 0.43
C ILE A 86 -26.76 -11.85 0.57
N PRO A 87 -27.82 -12.65 0.82
CA PRO A 87 -29.11 -12.08 1.18
C PRO A 87 -28.96 -11.30 2.48
N ASN A 88 -29.70 -10.19 2.59
CA ASN A 88 -29.77 -9.28 3.75
C ASN A 88 -30.19 -9.96 5.08
N SER A 89 -30.26 -11.30 5.13
CA SER A 89 -30.65 -12.13 6.27
C SER A 89 -29.48 -12.71 7.06
N LEU A 90 -28.22 -12.59 6.60
CA LEU A 90 -27.04 -12.85 7.43
C LEU A 90 -26.41 -11.53 7.89
N SER A 91 -27.20 -10.75 8.65
CA SER A 91 -26.62 -9.80 9.61
C SER A 91 -25.95 -10.61 10.72
N THR A 92 -24.85 -11.26 10.39
CA THR A 92 -23.98 -11.88 11.38
C THR A 92 -23.36 -10.75 12.19
N ASN A 93 -23.72 -10.70 13.47
CA ASN A 93 -23.15 -9.78 14.44
C ASN A 93 -21.61 -9.76 14.30
N PRO A 94 -20.95 -8.61 14.52
CA PRO A 94 -19.49 -8.49 14.46
C PRO A 94 -18.72 -9.32 15.52
N ALA A 95 -19.38 -10.24 16.22
CA ALA A 95 -18.84 -11.12 17.24
C ALA A 95 -18.35 -12.49 16.70
N ASP A 96 -18.67 -12.87 15.47
CA ASP A 96 -18.32 -14.21 14.95
C ASP A 96 -16.92 -14.31 14.32
N TYR A 97 -16.13 -13.23 14.34
CA TYR A 97 -14.69 -13.32 14.13
C TYR A 97 -14.01 -13.77 15.42
N LEU A 98 -14.14 -15.06 15.75
CA LEU A 98 -13.21 -15.71 16.68
C LEU A 98 -11.84 -15.77 16.00
N TYR A 99 -11.07 -14.69 16.16
CA TYR A 99 -9.63 -14.71 15.95
C TYR A 99 -9.04 -15.80 16.84
N PRO A 100 -8.10 -16.62 16.35
CA PRO A 100 -7.40 -17.57 17.20
C PRO A 100 -6.61 -16.77 18.23
N ILE A 101 -7.08 -16.77 19.47
CA ILE A 101 -6.36 -16.22 20.61
C ILE A 101 -5.06 -17.02 20.71
N CYS A 102 -3.94 -16.34 20.52
CA CYS A 102 -2.61 -16.90 20.76
C CYS A 102 -2.56 -17.39 22.21
N VAL A 103 -2.61 -18.71 22.41
CA VAL A 103 -2.35 -19.31 23.71
C VAL A 103 -0.85 -19.17 23.97
N THR A 104 -0.49 -18.31 24.92
CA THR A 104 0.87 -18.22 25.44
C THR A 104 1.17 -19.49 26.25
N ALA A 105 2.12 -20.28 25.76
CA ALA A 105 2.71 -21.39 26.51
C ALA A 105 3.64 -20.83 27.59
N SER A 106 3.49 -21.33 28.82
CA SER A 106 4.39 -21.08 29.95
C SER A 106 5.53 -22.09 30.00
#